data_AF-A0A7R9T6E4-F1
#
_entry.id   AF-A0A7R9T6E4-F1
#
_cell.length_a   1.000
_cell.length_b   1.000
_cell.length_c   1.000
_cell.angle_alpha   90.00
_cell.angle_beta   90.00
_cell.angle_gamma   90.00
#
_symmetry.space_group_name_H-M   'P 1'
#
loop_
_entity.id
_entity.type
_entity.pdbx_description
1 polymer ?
#
loop_
_entity_poly.entity_id
_entity_poly.type
_entity_poly.pdbx_seq_one_letter_code
_entity_poly.pdbx_strand_id
1 'polypeptide(L)'
;KKRGRPPASASAVSTASASARKRRKPTKTFAGMTFLLSGMPSKNDVEDLTELIELHGGEVEAEVPPPETPDNFTSSPEVGARMSQFAAPPRRARVRMRVITPKPGRTLKHLYAAAVGAPLLKPDWITASLDAGRALSPASTPPGVLLSKRHAAIASDDDDDDDDDDDD
;
A
#
# COMPACT_ATOMS: atom_id res chain seq x y z
N LYS A 1 10.90 -37.06 40.44
CA LYS A 1 10.29 -35.70 40.27
C LYS A 1 11.46 -34.72 40.23
N LYS A 2 11.78 -33.95 39.19
CA LYS A 2 10.94 -33.13 38.30
C LYS A 2 11.77 -32.87 37.02
N ARG A 3 11.24 -33.24 35.84
CA ARG A 3 11.82 -32.88 34.53
C ARG A 3 11.40 -31.44 34.22
N GLY A 4 12.36 -30.55 34.03
CA GLY A 4 12.13 -29.12 33.75
C GLY A 4 12.34 -28.79 32.27
N ARG A 5 11.24 -28.80 31.53
CA ARG A 5 10.87 -27.98 30.35
C ARG A 5 11.99 -27.24 29.59
N PRO A 6 12.25 -27.56 28.30
CA PRO A 6 13.07 -26.70 27.42
C PRO A 6 12.33 -25.40 27.03
N PRO A 7 13.04 -24.34 26.62
CA PRO A 7 12.47 -23.03 26.32
C PRO A 7 11.55 -23.06 25.09
N ALA A 8 10.59 -22.13 25.13
CA ALA A 8 9.49 -21.98 24.21
C ALA A 8 9.93 -21.82 22.74
N SER A 9 9.14 -22.46 21.89
CA SER A 9 9.07 -22.35 20.44
C SER A 9 9.40 -20.95 19.92
N ALA A 10 10.51 -20.85 19.18
CA ALA A 10 10.73 -19.78 18.24
C ALA A 10 9.53 -19.74 17.28
N SER A 11 8.81 -18.61 17.26
CA SER A 11 7.87 -18.32 16.19
C SER A 11 8.64 -18.42 14.88
N ALA A 12 8.28 -19.40 14.06
CA ALA A 12 8.69 -19.49 12.69
C ALA A 12 8.18 -18.22 11.98
N VAL A 13 9.05 -17.22 11.90
CA VAL A 13 8.98 -16.22 10.83
C VAL A 13 9.07 -17.02 9.55
N SER A 14 7.93 -17.21 8.90
CA SER A 14 7.85 -17.73 7.55
C SER A 14 8.49 -16.72 6.61
N THR A 15 9.82 -16.69 6.56
CA THR A 15 10.54 -16.20 5.39
C THR A 15 10.24 -17.17 4.27
N ALA A 16 9.15 -16.92 3.55
CA ALA A 16 8.92 -17.56 2.27
C ALA A 16 10.17 -17.26 1.40
N SER A 17 10.98 -18.31 1.28
CA SER A 17 12.32 -18.32 0.73
C SER A 17 12.38 -17.62 -0.62
N ALA A 18 13.40 -16.80 -0.83
CA ALA A 18 13.74 -16.17 -2.12
C ALA A 18 13.75 -17.17 -3.29
N SER A 19 13.96 -18.47 -3.02
CA SER A 19 13.91 -19.54 -4.03
C SER A 19 12.53 -19.78 -4.67
N ALA A 20 11.41 -19.40 -4.03
CA ALA A 20 10.08 -19.53 -4.64
C ALA A 20 9.76 -18.43 -5.67
N ARG A 21 10.47 -17.28 -5.61
CA ARG A 21 10.19 -16.10 -6.44
C ARG A 21 10.67 -16.26 -7.89
N LYS A 22 11.70 -17.08 -8.13
CA LYS A 22 12.35 -17.26 -9.43
C LYS A 22 11.53 -18.04 -10.49
N ARG A 23 10.29 -18.45 -10.17
CA ARG A 23 9.41 -19.24 -11.05
C ARG A 23 8.03 -18.60 -11.27
N ARG A 24 7.79 -17.37 -10.83
CA ARG A 24 6.48 -16.72 -11.02
C ARG A 24 6.35 -16.26 -12.47
N LYS A 25 5.23 -16.62 -13.12
CA LYS A 25 4.91 -16.17 -14.47
C LYS A 25 4.47 -14.71 -14.39
N PRO A 26 4.87 -13.85 -15.34
CA PRO A 26 4.35 -12.48 -15.44
C PRO A 26 2.82 -12.49 -15.50
N THR A 27 2.20 -11.56 -14.79
CA THR A 27 0.74 -11.32 -14.84
C THR A 27 0.49 -9.81 -14.92
N LYS A 28 -0.77 -9.40 -15.03
CA LYS A 28 -1.19 -7.99 -14.99
C LYS A 28 -1.86 -7.64 -13.66
N THR A 29 -1.51 -8.34 -12.58
CA THR A 29 -2.17 -8.22 -11.27
C THR A 29 -2.14 -6.80 -10.72
N PHE A 30 -1.07 -6.04 -11.02
CA PHE A 30 -0.87 -4.68 -10.55
C PHE A 30 -0.91 -3.63 -11.67
N ALA A 31 -1.46 -3.97 -12.83
CA ALA A 31 -1.51 -3.05 -13.97
C ALA A 31 -2.24 -1.74 -13.60
N GLY A 32 -1.60 -0.60 -13.88
CA GLY A 32 -2.14 0.73 -13.59
C GLY A 32 -2.05 1.15 -12.12
N MET A 33 -1.30 0.41 -11.29
CA MET A 33 -1.02 0.75 -9.89
C MET A 33 0.42 1.25 -9.72
N THR A 34 0.59 2.22 -8.82
CA THR A 34 1.89 2.80 -8.47
C THR A 34 2.21 2.49 -7.01
N PHE A 35 3.45 2.13 -6.72
CA PHE A 35 3.89 1.68 -5.41
C PHE A 35 5.02 2.56 -4.87
N LEU A 36 4.91 2.93 -3.60
CA LEU A 36 5.98 3.55 -2.85
C LEU A 36 6.48 2.58 -1.77
N LEU A 37 7.75 2.15 -1.86
CA LEU A 37 8.39 1.34 -0.84
C LEU A 37 8.97 2.24 0.27
N SER A 38 8.62 1.99 1.53
CA SER A 38 9.07 2.83 2.65
C SER A 38 9.51 2.05 3.87
N GLY A 39 10.66 2.44 4.45
CA GLY A 39 11.15 1.88 5.70
C GLY A 39 11.55 0.41 5.59
N MET A 40 11.98 -0.04 4.41
CA MET A 40 12.44 -1.40 4.17
C MET A 40 13.73 -1.67 4.97
N PRO A 41 13.92 -2.89 5.49
CA PRO A 41 15.03 -3.19 6.39
C PRO A 41 16.37 -3.34 5.66
N SER A 42 16.37 -3.67 4.37
CA SER A 42 17.58 -3.75 3.55
C SER A 42 17.35 -3.28 2.12
N LYS A 43 18.44 -2.98 1.40
CA LYS A 43 18.39 -2.63 -0.03
C LYS A 43 17.91 -3.81 -0.89
N ASN A 44 18.33 -5.02 -0.54
CA ASN A 44 17.91 -6.23 -1.26
C ASN A 44 16.39 -6.44 -1.15
N ASP A 45 15.78 -6.16 0.01
CA ASP A 45 14.32 -6.25 0.14
C ASP A 45 13.57 -5.22 -0.72
N VAL A 46 14.19 -4.06 -0.95
CA VAL A 46 13.65 -3.04 -1.88
C VAL A 46 13.73 -3.57 -3.31
N GLU A 47 14.91 -4.02 -3.74
CA GLU A 47 15.16 -4.54 -5.09
C GLU A 47 14.24 -5.74 -5.39
N ASP A 48 14.17 -6.72 -4.49
CA ASP A 48 13.32 -7.90 -4.62
C ASP A 48 11.82 -7.56 -4.79
N LEU A 49 11.32 -6.59 -4.01
CA LEU A 49 9.92 -6.18 -4.10
C LEU A 49 9.67 -5.36 -5.36
N THR A 50 10.62 -4.51 -5.76
CA THR A 50 10.53 -3.76 -7.01
C THR A 50 10.43 -4.69 -8.20
N GLU A 51 11.37 -5.63 -8.33
CA GLU A 51 11.36 -6.63 -9.41
C GLU A 51 10.04 -7.42 -9.43
N LEU A 52 9.53 -7.81 -8.26
CA LEU A 52 8.29 -8.56 -8.16
C LEU A 52 7.06 -7.73 -8.58
N ILE A 53 6.98 -6.47 -8.18
CA ILE A 53 5.87 -5.57 -8.55
C ILE A 53 5.87 -5.32 -10.06
N GLU A 54 7.04 -4.99 -10.62
CA GLU A 54 7.21 -4.68 -12.04
C GLU A 54 6.96 -5.91 -12.92
N LEU A 55 7.40 -7.09 -12.50
CA LEU A 55 7.09 -8.37 -13.17
C LEU A 55 5.58 -8.61 -13.32
N HIS A 56 4.78 -8.08 -12.39
CA HIS A 56 3.33 -8.22 -12.35
C HIS A 56 2.58 -6.96 -12.81
N GLY A 57 3.27 -6.05 -13.49
CA GLY A 57 2.72 -4.90 -14.21
C GLY A 57 2.49 -3.64 -13.37
N GLY A 58 2.98 -3.60 -12.13
CA GLY A 58 2.96 -2.40 -11.30
C GLY A 58 4.17 -1.50 -11.53
N GLU A 59 4.05 -0.24 -11.16
CA GLU A 59 5.14 0.74 -11.22
C GLU A 59 5.65 1.06 -9.82
N VAL A 60 6.97 1.15 -9.62
CA VAL A 60 7.55 1.53 -8.33
C VAL A 60 8.22 2.89 -8.42
N GLU A 61 7.72 3.84 -7.64
CA GLU A 61 8.32 5.17 -7.53
C GLU A 61 9.32 5.25 -6.35
N ALA A 62 10.51 5.77 -6.66
CA ALA A 62 11.55 5.98 -5.68
C ALA A 62 11.20 7.12 -4.71
N GLU A 63 10.56 8.17 -5.20
CA GLU A 63 10.25 9.40 -4.47
C GLU A 63 8.75 9.68 -4.45
N VAL A 64 8.31 10.56 -3.55
CA VAL A 64 6.93 11.03 -3.55
C VAL A 64 6.74 11.95 -4.76
N PRO A 65 5.70 11.77 -5.58
CA PRO A 65 5.48 12.60 -6.74
C PRO A 65 5.29 14.07 -6.32
N PRO A 66 5.76 15.03 -7.12
CA PRO A 66 5.60 16.44 -6.82
C PRO A 66 4.11 16.80 -6.80
N PRO A 67 3.72 17.85 -6.04
CA PRO A 67 2.36 18.35 -6.09
C PRO A 67 1.99 18.77 -7.52
N GLU A 68 0.79 18.38 -7.97
CA GLU A 68 0.32 18.64 -9.35
C GLU A 68 0.15 20.14 -9.65
N THR A 69 -0.08 20.94 -8.63
CA THR A 69 -0.02 22.40 -8.73
C THR A 69 1.34 22.87 -8.23
N PRO A 70 2.16 23.52 -9.07
CA PRO A 70 3.32 24.24 -8.59
C PRO A 70 2.81 25.39 -7.72
N ASP A 71 2.88 25.23 -6.41
CA ASP A 71 2.72 26.36 -5.51
C ASP A 71 3.87 27.31 -5.81
N ASN A 72 3.57 28.43 -6.46
CA ASN A 72 4.34 29.65 -6.19
C ASN A 72 4.38 29.75 -4.67
N PHE A 73 5.57 29.89 -4.08
CA PHE A 73 5.74 29.96 -2.63
C PHE A 73 4.72 30.95 -2.04
N THR A 74 3.64 30.43 -1.47
CA THR A 74 2.64 31.26 -0.80
C THR A 74 3.16 31.47 0.60
N SER A 75 3.36 32.73 0.99
CA SER A 75 3.71 33.07 2.36
C SER A 75 2.79 32.34 3.33
N SER A 76 3.37 31.77 4.39
CA SER A 76 2.59 31.10 5.43
C SER A 76 1.47 32.04 5.91
N PRO A 77 0.23 31.54 6.02
CA PRO A 77 -0.87 32.35 6.52
C PRO A 77 -0.57 32.86 7.93
N GLU A 78 -1.14 34.01 8.29
CA GLU A 78 -0.97 34.62 9.61
C GLU A 78 -1.39 33.64 10.73
N VAL A 79 -0.74 33.73 11.89
CA VAL A 79 -1.06 32.87 13.04
C VAL A 79 -2.53 33.07 13.43
N GLY A 80 -3.32 31.99 13.37
CA GLY A 80 -4.76 32.03 13.67
C GLY A 80 -5.67 32.24 12.45
N ALA A 81 -5.11 32.43 11.25
CA ALA A 81 -5.89 32.43 10.02
C ALA A 81 -6.55 31.06 9.80
N ARG A 82 -7.76 31.07 9.25
CA ARG A 82 -8.45 29.83 8.86
C ARG A 82 -7.64 29.16 7.75
N MET A 83 -7.18 27.93 7.99
CA MET A 83 -6.59 27.11 6.92
C MET A 83 -7.64 26.93 5.83
N SER A 84 -7.38 27.44 4.63
CA SER A 84 -8.15 27.03 3.46
C SER A 84 -7.97 25.53 3.32
N GLN A 85 -9.07 24.79 3.22
CA GLN A 85 -8.99 23.37 2.88
C GLN A 85 -8.30 23.29 1.52
N PHE A 86 -7.09 22.75 1.49
CA PHE A 86 -6.45 22.39 0.24
C PHE A 86 -7.39 21.45 -0.51
N ALA A 87 -7.53 21.67 -1.82
CA ALA A 87 -8.33 20.80 -2.66
C ALA A 87 -7.91 19.34 -2.41
N ALA A 88 -8.89 18.48 -2.17
CA ALA A 88 -8.64 17.07 -1.96
C ALA A 88 -7.80 16.55 -3.14
N PRO A 89 -6.65 15.86 -2.90
CA PRO A 89 -5.85 15.33 -4.00
C PRO A 89 -6.71 14.50 -4.94
N PRO A 90 -6.45 14.57 -6.27
CA PRO A 90 -7.30 13.98 -7.28
C PRO A 90 -7.63 12.52 -6.95
N ARG A 91 -8.89 12.13 -7.13
CA ARG A 91 -9.37 10.75 -6.85
C ARG A 91 -8.46 9.68 -7.46
N ARG A 92 -7.88 9.94 -8.64
CA ARG A 92 -6.95 9.03 -9.34
C ARG A 92 -5.71 8.67 -8.52
N ALA A 93 -5.08 9.64 -7.86
CA ALA A 93 -3.91 9.40 -7.00
C ALA A 93 -4.27 8.53 -5.78
N ARG A 94 -5.48 8.70 -5.24
CA ARG A 94 -5.97 7.93 -4.08
C ARG A 94 -6.21 6.46 -4.39
N VAL A 95 -6.78 6.18 -5.56
CA VAL A 95 -7.23 4.83 -5.93
C VAL A 95 -6.09 3.96 -6.44
N ARG A 96 -5.10 4.54 -7.15
CA ARG A 96 -4.06 3.78 -7.85
C ARG A 96 -2.76 3.61 -7.06
N MET A 97 -2.48 4.47 -6.08
CA MET A 97 -1.23 4.40 -5.32
C MET A 97 -1.35 3.49 -4.09
N ARG A 98 -0.30 2.73 -3.81
CA ARG A 98 -0.13 1.94 -2.58
C ARG A 98 1.22 2.23 -1.94
N VAL A 99 1.26 2.30 -0.61
CA VAL A 99 2.52 2.44 0.12
C VAL A 99 2.80 1.15 0.87
N ILE A 100 3.91 0.49 0.51
CA ILE A 100 4.36 -0.77 1.11
C ILE A 100 5.38 -0.48 2.19
N THR A 101 5.11 -0.95 3.40
CA THR A 101 5.98 -0.73 4.55
C THR A 101 5.83 -1.83 5.60
N PRO A 102 6.93 -2.32 6.20
CA PRO A 102 6.86 -3.39 7.19
C PRO A 102 6.21 -2.93 8.51
N LYS A 103 6.32 -1.65 8.84
CA LYS A 103 5.81 -1.07 10.08
C LYS A 103 5.40 0.39 9.88
N PRO A 104 4.41 0.90 10.63
CA PRO A 104 4.08 2.32 10.62
C PRO A 104 5.30 3.17 11.00
N GLY A 105 5.54 4.24 10.26
CA GLY A 105 6.61 5.19 10.52
C GLY A 105 6.22 6.63 10.24
N ARG A 106 7.18 7.54 10.43
CA ARG A 106 7.06 8.98 10.13
C ARG A 106 7.92 9.37 8.94
N THR A 107 7.95 8.55 7.90
CA THR A 107 8.68 8.88 6.67
C THR A 107 7.81 9.75 5.76
N LEU A 108 8.44 10.48 4.84
CA LEU A 108 7.72 11.32 3.88
C LEU A 108 6.67 10.52 3.09
N LYS A 109 7.00 9.29 2.65
CA LYS A 109 6.07 8.40 1.94
C LYS A 109 4.84 8.03 2.78
N HIS A 110 4.99 7.86 4.11
CA HIS A 110 3.86 7.61 5.01
C HIS A 110 2.95 8.82 5.16
N LEU A 111 3.56 10.00 5.32
CA LEU A 111 2.81 11.26 5.43
C LEU A 111 2.08 11.58 4.13
N TYR A 112 2.73 11.34 2.99
CA TYR A 112 2.12 11.47 1.67
C TYR A 112 0.94 10.52 1.50
N ALA A 113 1.09 9.23 1.89
CA ALA A 113 -0.01 8.28 1.88
C ALA A 113 -1.22 8.76 2.70
N ALA A 114 -0.97 9.32 3.88
CA ALA A 114 -2.02 9.89 4.72
C ALA A 114 -2.69 11.12 4.07
N ALA A 115 -1.89 12.01 3.47
CA ALA A 115 -2.38 13.23 2.82
C ALA A 115 -3.27 12.91 1.60
N VAL A 116 -2.90 11.91 0.81
CA VAL A 116 -3.64 11.50 -0.39
C VAL A 116 -4.65 10.38 -0.12
N GLY A 117 -4.77 9.90 1.11
CA GLY A 117 -5.67 8.79 1.46
C GLY A 117 -5.26 7.44 0.87
N ALA A 118 -4.01 7.26 0.42
CA ALA A 118 -3.52 6.00 -0.11
C ALA A 118 -3.30 4.95 0.99
N PRO A 119 -3.63 3.67 0.75
CA PRO A 119 -3.46 2.60 1.74
C PRO A 119 -1.98 2.36 2.13
N LEU A 120 -1.76 2.16 3.43
CA LEU A 120 -0.51 1.68 4.00
C LEU A 120 -0.61 0.16 4.23
N LEU A 121 0.22 -0.61 3.53
CA LEU A 121 0.15 -2.06 3.46
C LEU A 121 1.50 -2.69 3.82
N LYS A 122 1.47 -3.87 4.44
CA LYS A 122 2.67 -4.69 4.63
C LYS A 122 3.10 -5.38 3.34
N PRO A 123 4.39 -5.76 3.20
CA PRO A 123 4.89 -6.53 2.06
C PRO A 123 4.08 -7.80 1.74
N ASP A 124 3.54 -8.46 2.77
CA ASP A 124 2.73 -9.68 2.64
C ASP A 124 1.46 -9.47 1.77
N TRP A 125 0.98 -8.23 1.63
CA TRP A 125 -0.13 -7.90 0.75
C TRP A 125 0.18 -8.23 -0.72
N ILE A 126 1.44 -8.06 -1.14
CA ILE A 126 1.86 -8.33 -2.52
C ILE A 126 1.72 -9.81 -2.81
N THR A 127 2.27 -10.66 -1.93
CA THR A 127 2.16 -12.10 -2.11
C THR A 127 0.72 -12.58 -2.05
N ALA A 128 -0.08 -12.06 -1.12
CA ALA A 128 -1.51 -12.38 -1.01
C ALA A 128 -2.30 -11.98 -2.27
N SER A 129 -1.99 -10.83 -2.86
CA SER A 129 -2.61 -10.38 -4.12
C SER A 129 -2.23 -11.26 -5.31
N LEU A 130 -0.97 -11.68 -5.38
CA LEU A 130 -0.51 -12.59 -6.43
C LEU A 130 -1.16 -13.98 -6.29
N ASP A 131 -1.31 -14.48 -5.07
CA ASP A 131 -1.96 -15.76 -4.80
C ASP A 131 -3.46 -15.71 -5.13
N ALA A 132 -4.11 -14.56 -4.89
CA ALA A 132 -5.50 -14.32 -5.29
C ALA A 132 -5.68 -14.05 -6.79
N GLY A 133 -4.59 -13.90 -7.55
CA GLY A 133 -4.61 -13.55 -8.97
C GLY A 133 -5.05 -12.11 -9.29
N ARG A 134 -5.35 -11.29 -8.27
CA ARG A 134 -5.82 -9.90 -8.40
C ARG A 134 -5.32 -9.03 -7.25
N ALA A 135 -5.18 -7.72 -7.47
CA ALA A 135 -4.89 -6.78 -6.40
C ALA A 135 -6.01 -6.79 -5.36
N LEU A 136 -5.68 -7.04 -4.08
CA LEU A 136 -6.68 -7.07 -3.01
C LEU A 136 -7.14 -5.65 -2.66
N SER A 137 -8.44 -5.45 -2.46
CA SER A 137 -8.92 -4.18 -1.93
C SER A 137 -8.44 -3.99 -0.48
N PRO A 138 -8.32 -2.75 0.02
CA PRO A 138 -8.04 -2.51 1.43
C PRO A 138 -9.02 -3.21 2.37
N ALA A 139 -10.29 -3.38 1.95
CA ALA A 139 -11.33 -4.08 2.70
C ALA A 139 -11.16 -5.61 2.67
N SER A 140 -10.71 -6.17 1.55
CA SER A 140 -10.43 -7.61 1.40
C SER A 140 -9.00 -8.00 1.82
N THR A 141 -8.27 -7.09 2.46
CA THR A 141 -6.89 -7.31 2.89
C THR A 141 -6.88 -8.16 4.18
N PRO A 142 -6.01 -9.20 4.28
CA PRO A 142 -5.94 -10.03 5.47
C PRO A 142 -5.71 -9.23 6.77
N PRO A 143 -6.24 -9.71 7.92
CA PRO A 143 -6.04 -9.04 9.20
C PRO A 143 -4.56 -8.82 9.52
N GLY A 144 -4.20 -7.60 9.92
CA GLY A 144 -2.83 -7.25 10.30
C GLY A 144 -1.90 -6.88 9.13
N VAL A 145 -2.38 -6.92 7.89
CA VAL A 145 -1.64 -6.49 6.69
C VAL A 145 -1.92 -5.03 6.34
N LEU A 146 -3.16 -4.57 6.53
CA LEU A 146 -3.51 -3.15 6.47
C LEU A 146 -3.10 -2.45 7.78
N LEU A 147 -2.27 -1.42 7.67
CA LEU A 147 -1.71 -0.73 8.84
C LEU A 147 -2.57 0.42 9.37
N SER A 148 -3.62 0.83 8.65
CA SER A 148 -4.52 1.90 9.08
C SER A 148 -5.97 1.68 8.63
N LYS A 149 -6.90 1.60 9.60
CA LYS A 149 -8.34 1.40 9.39
C LYS A 149 -9.02 2.53 8.61
N ARG A 150 -8.46 3.76 8.65
CA ARG A 150 -9.04 4.91 7.93
C ARG A 150 -9.06 4.75 6.41
N HIS A 151 -8.21 3.87 5.87
CA HIS A 151 -8.15 3.60 4.42
C HIS A 151 -9.10 2.48 3.96
N ALA A 152 -9.73 1.75 4.89
CA ALA A 152 -10.68 0.69 4.54
C ALA A 152 -12.06 1.27 4.15
N ALA A 153 -12.49 2.36 4.79
CA ALA A 153 -13.81 2.97 4.60
C ALA A 153 -13.96 3.76 3.28
N ILE A 154 -12.87 4.00 2.56
CA ILE A 154 -12.89 4.78 1.31
C ILE A 154 -13.13 3.89 0.07
N ALA A 155 -13.04 2.57 0.23
CA ALA A 155 -13.20 1.59 -0.84
C ALA A 155 -14.57 0.90 -0.83
N SER A 156 -15.42 1.20 0.15
CA SER A 156 -16.71 0.55 0.39
C SER A 156 -17.91 1.36 -0.11
N ASP A 157 -17.69 2.38 -0.93
CA ASP A 157 -18.72 3.34 -1.37
C ASP A 157 -19.04 3.21 -2.87
N ASP A 158 -18.56 2.14 -3.54
CA ASP A 158 -18.54 2.06 -5.02
C ASP A 158 -18.88 0.64 -5.54
N ASP A 159 -19.53 -0.21 -4.74
CA ASP A 159 -19.96 -1.58 -5.13
C ASP A 159 -21.51 -1.73 -5.25
N ASP A 160 -22.26 -0.63 -5.21
CA ASP A 160 -23.72 -0.62 -5.42
C ASP A 160 -24.06 0.40 -6.52
N ASP A 161 -23.93 0.01 -7.80
CA ASP A 161 -24.66 0.62 -8.94
C ASP A 161 -24.37 -0.19 -10.20
N ASP A 162 -25.05 -1.33 -10.33
CA ASP A 162 -25.33 -2.00 -11.62
C ASP A 162 -26.40 -3.07 -11.34
N ASP A 163 -27.68 -2.70 -11.52
CA ASP A 163 -28.77 -3.55 -12.00
C ASP A 163 -30.08 -2.73 -11.92
N ASP A 164 -30.36 -1.96 -12.97
CA ASP A 164 -31.75 -1.70 -13.37
C ASP A 164 -31.84 -1.99 -14.87
N ASP A 165 -32.29 -3.21 -15.16
CA ASP A 165 -32.80 -3.65 -16.44
C ASP A 165 -34.02 -2.78 -16.81
N ASP A 166 -33.84 -1.85 -17.74
CA ASP A 166 -34.96 -1.17 -18.41
C ASP A 166 -35.50 -2.09 -19.53
N ASP A 167 -36.49 -2.91 -19.16
CA ASP A 167 -37.44 -3.57 -20.07
C ASP A 167 -38.79 -2.80 -19.98
N ASP A 168 -39.08 -1.92 -20.96
CA ASP A 168 -40.41 -1.65 -21.53
C ASP A 168 -40.36 -0.86 -22.85
#